data_AF-A0A8J5JXV4-F1
#
_entry.id   AF-A0A8J5JXV4-F1
#
_cell.length_a   1.000
_cell.length_b   1.000
_cell.length_c   1.000
_cell.angle_alpha   90.00
_cell.angle_beta   90.00
_cell.angle_gamma   90.00
#
_symmetry.space_group_name_H-M   'P 1'
#
loop_
_entity.id
_entity.type
_entity.pdbx_description
1 polymer ?
#
loop_
_entity_poly.entity_id
_entity_poly.type
_entity_poly.pdbx_seq_one_letter_code
_entity_poly.pdbx_strand_id
1 'polypeptide(L)'
;MDNATSNPRVDNQYDDSSQEENGQDNHMIPSNIALKHTTEKRHTPRAISNDGELPYEQQFTVTYWMFYPFNNGKDICTANLGYFLGRILKPTINGVCHGEEITMGNHVGDWEHVSIQFKGSTPTQMYVSAHTFGAYYTYIPHLHEFLYAGQDTRDGIAMSPNYPRTVQLTGSHPVLYAARGSHGLWGAPGIHQYMWLPLLKDDTGMGTAWKTWHNVDIIDLEDPTGTSPHRHWWSYNGRWGNPSIKCHVLMVGFCELGRGPTGIQRKRVNFPCQNANSRTP
;
A
#
# COMPACT_ATOMS: atom_id res chain seq x y z
N MET A 1 -61.66 16.77 -11.19
CA MET A 1 -61.27 18.19 -11.21
C MET A 1 -59.84 18.26 -10.76
N ASP A 2 -59.01 18.38 -11.79
CA ASP A 2 -57.58 18.67 -11.86
C ASP A 2 -57.17 19.77 -10.86
N ASN A 3 -55.92 19.88 -10.39
CA ASN A 3 -54.74 20.01 -11.23
C ASN A 3 -53.44 19.71 -10.47
N ALA A 4 -52.50 19.12 -11.20
CA ALA A 4 -51.11 18.92 -10.84
C ALA A 4 -50.25 20.14 -11.21
N THR A 5 -49.13 20.32 -10.53
CA THR A 5 -47.99 21.12 -11.03
C THR A 5 -46.66 20.47 -10.62
N SER A 6 -46.01 19.85 -11.61
CA SER A 6 -44.58 19.53 -11.70
C SER A 6 -43.78 20.81 -12.01
N ASN A 7 -42.46 20.91 -11.76
CA ASN A 7 -41.30 20.45 -12.55
C ASN A 7 -40.04 21.21 -11.99
N PRO A 8 -38.77 21.03 -12.44
CA PRO A 8 -38.14 19.98 -13.26
C PRO A 8 -36.83 19.37 -12.71
N ARG A 9 -36.49 18.18 -13.24
CA ARG A 9 -35.14 17.62 -13.34
C ARG A 9 -34.38 18.30 -14.49
N VAL A 10 -33.08 18.48 -14.30
CA VAL A 10 -32.14 18.92 -15.34
C VAL A 10 -31.47 17.67 -15.91
N ASP A 11 -31.86 17.28 -17.13
CA ASP A 11 -31.12 16.37 -18.00
C ASP A 11 -30.28 17.23 -18.97
N ASN A 12 -28.95 17.08 -18.92
CA ASN A 12 -28.06 17.63 -19.95
C ASN A 12 -27.59 16.49 -20.86
N GLN A 13 -28.28 16.39 -21.98
CA GLN A 13 -27.88 15.66 -23.17
C GLN A 13 -27.08 16.65 -24.03
N TYR A 14 -25.84 16.33 -24.38
CA TYR A 14 -25.07 17.10 -25.37
C TYR A 14 -24.60 16.20 -26.50
N ASP A 15 -24.89 16.71 -27.68
CA ASP A 15 -25.01 16.07 -28.98
C ASP A 15 -23.67 15.95 -29.71
N ASP A 16 -23.58 14.93 -30.54
CA ASP A 16 -22.46 14.58 -31.41
C ASP A 16 -22.67 15.26 -32.78
N SER A 17 -21.79 16.18 -33.17
CA SER A 17 -21.63 16.52 -34.58
C SER A 17 -20.28 17.17 -34.88
N SER A 18 -19.55 16.51 -35.77
CA SER A 18 -18.33 16.92 -36.45
C SER A 18 -18.55 18.08 -37.43
N GLN A 19 -17.66 19.06 -37.46
CA GLN A 19 -17.27 19.77 -38.69
C GLN A 19 -15.77 20.09 -38.71
N GLU A 20 -15.15 19.74 -39.84
CA GLU A 20 -13.77 20.03 -40.24
C GLU A 20 -13.59 21.52 -40.54
N GLU A 21 -12.47 22.12 -40.11
CA GLU A 21 -11.90 23.27 -40.81
C GLU A 21 -10.36 23.19 -40.83
N ASN A 22 -9.82 23.31 -42.04
CA ASN A 22 -8.41 23.31 -42.40
C ASN A 22 -7.72 24.60 -41.93
N GLY A 23 -6.55 24.47 -41.31
CA GLY A 23 -5.62 25.57 -41.04
C GLY A 23 -4.20 25.06 -40.94
N GLN A 24 -3.44 25.21 -42.03
CA GLN A 24 -2.02 24.90 -42.13
C GLN A 24 -1.21 25.86 -41.26
N ASP A 25 -0.32 25.34 -40.40
CA ASP A 25 0.88 26.08 -40.02
C ASP A 25 2.07 25.12 -39.87
N ASN A 26 3.08 25.38 -40.68
CA ASN A 26 4.31 24.63 -40.81
C ASN A 26 5.27 24.99 -39.67
N HIS A 27 5.63 24.03 -38.81
CA HIS A 27 6.91 24.04 -38.12
C HIS A 27 7.54 22.66 -38.11
N MET A 28 8.66 22.58 -38.84
CA MET A 28 9.47 21.41 -39.10
C MET A 28 10.47 21.22 -37.95
N ILE A 29 10.40 20.09 -37.23
CA ILE A 29 11.48 19.63 -36.32
C ILE A 29 11.79 18.17 -36.66
N PRO A 30 13.07 17.77 -36.81
CA PRO A 30 13.44 16.58 -37.57
C PRO A 30 13.26 15.30 -36.75
N SER A 31 12.55 14.35 -37.34
CA SER A 31 12.60 12.93 -37.02
C SER A 31 13.98 12.36 -37.38
N ASN A 32 14.75 11.85 -36.41
CA ASN A 32 15.77 10.81 -36.60
C ASN A 32 16.38 10.35 -35.26
N ILE A 33 15.65 9.54 -34.49
CA ILE A 33 16.27 8.51 -33.63
C ILE A 33 15.41 7.25 -33.80
N ALA A 34 15.84 6.37 -34.70
CA ALA A 34 15.31 5.02 -34.79
C ALA A 34 15.72 4.26 -33.51
N LEU A 35 14.79 4.16 -32.55
CA LEU A 35 14.87 3.19 -31.47
C LEU A 35 14.83 1.79 -32.10
N LYS A 36 16.00 1.16 -32.18
CA LYS A 36 16.10 -0.27 -32.47
C LYS A 36 15.34 -1.01 -31.39
N HIS A 37 14.12 -1.43 -31.70
CA HIS A 37 13.46 -2.50 -30.97
C HIS A 37 14.30 -3.77 -31.17
N THR A 38 15.23 -4.02 -30.26
CA THR A 38 15.69 -5.39 -30.01
C THR A 38 14.48 -6.17 -29.55
N THR A 39 13.95 -7.01 -30.44
CA THR A 39 13.05 -8.09 -30.13
C THR A 39 13.76 -9.03 -29.17
N GLU A 40 13.65 -8.74 -27.87
CA GLU A 40 13.86 -9.78 -26.86
C GLU A 40 12.90 -10.91 -27.20
N LYS A 41 13.48 -12.09 -27.41
CA LYS A 41 12.73 -13.31 -27.69
C LYS A 41 11.69 -13.47 -26.60
N ARG A 42 10.42 -13.25 -26.96
CA ARG A 42 9.25 -13.64 -26.17
C ARG A 42 9.50 -15.07 -25.71
N HIS A 43 9.80 -15.24 -24.43
CA HIS A 43 9.99 -16.56 -23.85
C HIS A 43 8.66 -17.28 -24.04
N THR A 44 8.59 -18.21 -24.98
CA THR A 44 7.43 -19.08 -25.13
C THR A 44 7.23 -19.78 -23.79
N PRO A 45 6.03 -19.69 -23.18
CA PRO A 45 5.75 -20.42 -21.96
C PRO A 45 6.12 -21.89 -22.18
N ARG A 46 7.04 -22.42 -21.37
CA ARG A 46 7.28 -23.87 -21.33
C ARG A 46 5.93 -24.52 -21.06
N ALA A 47 5.59 -25.53 -21.85
CA ALA A 47 4.36 -26.30 -21.68
C ALA A 47 4.18 -26.65 -20.20
N ILE A 48 3.02 -26.29 -19.66
CA ILE A 48 2.59 -26.67 -18.31
C ILE A 48 2.71 -28.19 -18.24
N SER A 49 3.57 -28.70 -17.36
CA SER A 49 3.60 -30.13 -17.06
C SER A 49 2.19 -30.54 -16.62
N ASN A 50 1.69 -31.66 -17.13
CA ASN A 50 0.33 -32.14 -16.83
C ASN A 50 0.06 -32.41 -15.34
N ASP A 51 1.05 -32.22 -14.47
CA ASP A 51 1.00 -32.46 -13.03
C ASP A 51 0.83 -31.17 -12.19
N GLY A 52 0.70 -29.99 -12.81
CA GLY A 52 0.47 -28.72 -12.09
C GLY A 52 1.63 -28.26 -11.20
N GLU A 53 2.77 -28.95 -11.23
CA GLU A 53 3.95 -28.63 -10.42
C GLU A 53 4.84 -27.65 -11.18
N LEU A 54 5.00 -26.44 -10.61
CA LEU A 54 5.88 -25.42 -11.18
C LEU A 54 7.34 -25.90 -11.18
N PRO A 55 8.12 -25.64 -12.25
CA PRO A 55 9.53 -26.01 -12.28
C PRO A 55 10.26 -25.46 -11.05
N TYR A 56 11.03 -26.29 -10.34
CA TYR A 56 11.80 -25.90 -9.15
C TYR A 56 12.77 -24.72 -9.39
N GLU A 57 13.08 -24.42 -10.64
CA GLU A 57 13.90 -23.26 -11.04
C GLU A 57 13.13 -21.94 -11.10
N GLN A 58 11.79 -21.97 -11.22
CA GLN A 58 11.00 -20.77 -11.36
C GLN A 58 10.88 -20.04 -10.03
N GLN A 59 11.29 -18.77 -10.03
CA GLN A 59 11.13 -17.86 -8.89
C GLN A 59 10.13 -16.78 -9.26
N PHE A 60 9.18 -16.53 -8.38
CA PHE A 60 8.17 -15.49 -8.56
C PHE A 60 7.75 -14.92 -7.21
N THR A 61 7.15 -13.73 -7.25
CA THR A 61 6.64 -13.05 -6.07
C THR A 61 5.16 -12.84 -6.24
N VAL A 62 4.37 -13.24 -5.23
CA VAL A 62 2.95 -12.90 -5.14
C VAL A 62 2.80 -11.79 -4.13
N THR A 63 2.12 -10.71 -4.49
CA THR A 63 1.80 -9.61 -3.56
C THR A 63 0.30 -9.53 -3.37
N TYR A 64 -0.14 -9.75 -2.13
CA TYR A 64 -1.52 -9.58 -1.71
C TYR A 64 -1.69 -8.18 -1.16
N TRP A 65 -2.58 -7.41 -1.78
CA TRP A 65 -2.91 -6.04 -1.36
C TRP A 65 -4.16 -6.03 -0.50
N MET A 66 -4.13 -5.22 0.56
CA MET A 66 -5.26 -4.99 1.47
C MET A 66 -5.59 -3.51 1.48
N PHE A 67 -6.85 -3.18 1.17
CA PHE A 67 -7.37 -1.83 1.30
C PHE A 67 -8.06 -1.66 2.65
N TYR A 68 -7.68 -0.63 3.38
CA TYR A 68 -8.37 -0.20 4.59
C TYR A 68 -9.15 1.07 4.28
N PRO A 69 -10.47 1.11 4.45
CA PRO A 69 -11.26 2.28 4.04
C PRO A 69 -10.97 3.52 4.89
N PHE A 70 -10.44 3.34 6.10
CA PHE A 70 -10.19 4.44 7.03
C PHE A 70 -9.10 4.11 8.06
N ASN A 71 -8.27 5.10 8.36
CA ASN A 71 -7.33 5.11 9.47
C ASN A 71 -7.80 6.15 10.51
N ASN A 72 -8.01 5.71 11.75
CA ASN A 72 -8.42 6.62 12.83
C ASN A 72 -7.30 7.55 13.29
N GLY A 73 -6.04 7.26 12.97
CA GLY A 73 -4.90 8.01 13.46
C GLY A 73 -4.47 7.57 14.86
N LYS A 74 -3.70 8.44 15.54
CA LYS A 74 -3.18 8.20 16.88
C LYS A 74 -3.36 9.43 17.76
N ASP A 75 -3.88 9.21 18.96
CA ASP A 75 -4.02 10.28 19.93
C ASP A 75 -2.64 10.63 20.51
N ILE A 76 -2.33 11.93 20.50
CA ILE A 76 -1.09 12.46 21.05
C ILE A 76 -1.39 13.61 22.01
N CYS A 77 -0.53 13.74 23.01
CA CYS A 77 -0.62 14.85 23.95
C CYS A 77 0.10 16.08 23.40
N THR A 78 -0.56 17.24 23.47
CA THR A 78 -0.05 18.50 22.93
C THR A 78 -0.21 19.65 23.91
N ALA A 79 0.49 20.76 23.65
CA ALA A 79 0.21 22.03 24.27
C ALA A 79 -0.09 23.07 23.19
N ASN A 80 -1.20 23.79 23.34
CA ASN A 80 -1.55 24.91 22.49
C ASN A 80 -0.84 26.17 23.01
N LEU A 81 0.08 26.70 22.21
CA LEU A 81 0.87 27.91 22.52
C LEU A 81 0.20 29.19 21.99
N GLY A 82 -1.07 29.10 21.58
CA GLY A 82 -1.85 30.21 21.06
C GLY A 82 -1.75 30.37 19.55
N TYR A 83 -2.52 31.30 19.00
CA TYR A 83 -2.71 31.49 17.55
C TYR A 83 -1.40 31.66 16.76
N PHE A 84 -0.43 32.39 17.31
CA PHE A 84 0.83 32.72 16.61
C PHE A 84 1.86 31.59 16.63
N LEU A 85 1.92 30.80 17.71
CA LEU A 85 2.91 29.73 17.88
C LEU A 85 2.36 28.36 17.50
N GLY A 86 1.04 28.17 17.54
CA GLY A 86 0.39 26.90 17.21
C GLY A 86 0.56 25.85 18.31
N ARG A 87 0.66 24.58 17.91
CA ARG A 87 0.75 23.43 18.82
C ARG A 87 2.13 22.80 18.83
N ILE A 88 2.56 22.36 20.02
CA ILE A 88 3.76 21.54 20.19
C ILE A 88 3.40 20.18 20.79
N LEU A 89 4.25 19.19 20.51
CA LEU A 89 4.16 17.88 21.16
C LEU A 89 4.50 18.02 22.64
N LYS A 90 3.67 17.42 23.51
CA LYS A 90 3.90 17.35 24.95
C LYS A 90 3.98 15.88 25.37
N PRO A 91 5.06 15.42 26.02
CA PRO A 91 5.13 14.05 26.51
C PRO A 91 4.09 13.82 27.62
N THR A 92 3.59 12.59 27.71
CA THR A 92 2.72 12.16 28.82
C THR A 92 3.57 11.90 30.07
N ILE A 93 3.00 12.14 31.25
CA ILE A 93 3.65 11.87 32.55
C ILE A 93 2.84 10.75 33.21
N ASN A 94 3.48 9.62 33.50
CA ASN A 94 2.83 8.41 34.01
C ASN A 94 1.62 7.96 33.15
N GLY A 95 1.72 8.12 31.83
CA GLY A 95 0.64 7.79 30.88
C GLY A 95 -0.49 8.81 30.82
N VAL A 96 -0.44 9.89 31.61
CA VAL A 96 -1.46 10.94 31.62
C VAL A 96 -1.03 12.12 30.75
N CYS A 97 -1.92 12.59 29.89
CA CYS A 97 -1.73 13.83 29.15
C CYS A 97 -2.07 15.04 30.03
N HIS A 98 -1.08 15.87 30.34
CA HIS A 98 -1.29 17.14 31.05
C HIS A 98 -1.40 18.31 30.06
N GLY A 99 -2.24 18.18 29.04
CA GLY A 99 -2.36 19.16 27.97
C GLY A 99 -3.65 18.95 27.19
N GLU A 100 -3.59 19.17 25.89
CA GLU A 100 -4.69 18.86 24.97
C GLU A 100 -4.36 17.60 24.20
N GLU A 101 -5.21 16.59 24.31
CA GLU A 101 -5.15 15.37 23.50
C GLU A 101 -5.81 15.63 22.15
N ILE A 102 -5.11 15.33 21.08
CA ILE A 102 -5.62 15.44 19.70
C ILE A 102 -5.29 14.17 18.92
N THR A 103 -6.16 13.81 17.98
CA THR A 103 -5.93 12.69 17.08
C THR A 103 -5.15 13.16 15.85
N MET A 104 -4.02 12.50 15.57
CA MET A 104 -3.13 12.83 14.47
C MET A 104 -3.07 11.73 13.41
N GLY A 105 -2.94 12.15 12.15
CA GLY A 105 -2.73 11.27 11.01
C GLY A 105 -3.96 10.46 10.58
N ASN A 106 -5.16 10.80 11.04
CA ASN A 106 -6.38 10.14 10.59
C ASN A 106 -6.62 10.41 9.09
N HIS A 107 -7.09 9.45 8.30
CA HIS A 107 -7.27 9.65 6.86
C HIS A 107 -8.15 8.58 6.21
N VAL A 108 -8.69 8.87 5.04
CA VAL A 108 -9.52 7.96 4.23
C VAL A 108 -8.64 7.12 3.32
N GLY A 109 -8.85 5.80 3.35
CA GLY A 109 -8.12 4.83 2.56
C GLY A 109 -6.70 4.59 3.07
N ASP A 110 -6.24 3.34 3.16
CA ASP A 110 -4.82 2.99 3.18
C ASP A 110 -4.59 1.66 2.44
N TRP A 111 -3.38 1.45 1.96
CA TRP A 111 -2.91 0.24 1.31
C TRP A 111 -1.76 -0.36 2.11
N GLU A 112 -2.00 -1.54 2.67
CA GLU A 112 -0.94 -2.45 3.10
C GLU A 112 -0.89 -3.68 2.19
N HIS A 113 0.17 -4.44 2.30
CA HIS A 113 0.37 -5.64 1.52
C HIS A 113 1.27 -6.64 2.24
N VAL A 114 1.14 -7.89 1.80
CA VAL A 114 2.11 -8.95 2.07
C VAL A 114 2.64 -9.45 0.73
N SER A 115 3.96 -9.47 0.58
CA SER A 115 4.62 -10.10 -0.56
C SER A 115 5.25 -11.40 -0.11
N ILE A 116 5.09 -12.47 -0.89
CA ILE A 116 5.73 -13.76 -0.63
C ILE A 116 6.47 -14.17 -1.90
N GLN A 117 7.76 -14.47 -1.74
CA GLN A 117 8.57 -15.03 -2.80
C GLN A 117 8.51 -16.56 -2.74
N PHE A 118 8.43 -17.18 -3.90
CA PHE A 118 8.38 -18.63 -4.07
C PHE A 118 9.51 -19.10 -4.97
N LYS A 119 9.98 -20.32 -4.71
CA LYS A 119 10.79 -21.13 -5.62
C LYS A 119 10.03 -22.42 -5.90
N GLY A 120 9.52 -22.57 -7.12
CA GLY A 120 8.50 -23.59 -7.42
C GLY A 120 7.27 -23.40 -6.52
N SER A 121 6.90 -24.44 -5.76
CA SER A 121 5.79 -24.42 -4.80
C SER A 121 6.18 -24.02 -3.37
N THR A 122 7.48 -23.78 -3.10
CA THR A 122 7.98 -23.54 -1.74
C THR A 122 8.17 -22.04 -1.48
N PRO A 123 7.57 -21.46 -0.42
CA PRO A 123 7.85 -20.08 -0.05
C PRO A 123 9.28 -19.95 0.48
N THR A 124 9.93 -18.82 0.19
CA THR A 124 11.32 -18.55 0.60
C THR A 124 11.41 -17.34 1.51
N GLN A 125 10.75 -16.25 1.13
CA GLN A 125 10.79 -14.97 1.84
C GLN A 125 9.40 -14.33 1.88
N MET A 126 9.16 -13.54 2.90
CA MET A 126 7.93 -12.77 3.05
C MET A 126 8.26 -11.34 3.48
N TYR A 127 7.51 -10.38 2.95
CA TYR A 127 7.52 -8.99 3.39
C TYR A 127 6.13 -8.64 3.89
N VAL A 128 6.05 -8.01 5.07
CA VAL A 128 4.80 -7.52 5.66
C VAL A 128 4.90 -6.01 5.82
N SER A 129 3.99 -5.26 5.19
CA SER A 129 3.99 -3.80 5.26
C SER A 129 3.17 -3.27 6.44
N ALA A 130 3.65 -2.19 7.04
CA ALA A 130 2.91 -1.41 8.01
C ALA A 130 3.25 0.07 7.86
N HIS A 131 2.25 0.90 7.57
CA HIS A 131 2.41 2.34 7.38
C HIS A 131 3.38 2.67 6.23
N THR A 132 4.51 3.27 6.58
CA THR A 132 5.59 3.61 5.66
C THR A 132 6.79 2.67 5.80
N PHE A 133 6.67 1.59 6.57
CA PHE A 133 7.74 0.64 6.87
C PHE A 133 7.25 -0.80 6.71
N GLY A 134 8.12 -1.77 6.96
CA GLY A 134 7.75 -3.17 6.97
C GLY A 134 8.86 -4.07 7.48
N ALA A 135 8.59 -5.37 7.50
CA ALA A 135 9.53 -6.40 7.93
C ALA A 135 9.66 -7.51 6.89
N TYR A 136 10.91 -7.95 6.72
CA TYR A 136 11.25 -9.14 5.97
C TYR A 136 11.34 -10.34 6.90
N TYR A 137 10.87 -11.48 6.42
CA TYR A 137 10.95 -12.77 7.07
C TYR A 137 11.46 -13.83 6.11
N THR A 138 12.19 -14.81 6.62
CA THR A 138 12.67 -15.99 5.87
C THR A 138 11.89 -17.22 6.29
N TYR A 139 11.39 -17.98 5.32
CA TYR A 139 10.71 -19.24 5.58
C TYR A 139 11.71 -20.31 6.00
N ILE A 140 11.41 -21.03 7.08
CA ILE A 140 12.22 -22.12 7.60
C ILE A 140 11.42 -23.43 7.47
N PRO A 141 11.67 -24.25 6.43
CA PRO A 141 10.81 -25.38 6.09
C PRO A 141 10.62 -26.41 7.21
N HIS A 142 11.66 -26.67 8.00
CA HIS A 142 11.61 -27.66 9.09
C HIS A 142 10.88 -27.15 10.35
N LEU A 143 10.77 -25.83 10.52
CA LEU A 143 10.00 -25.22 11.60
C LEU A 143 8.57 -24.90 11.16
N HIS A 144 8.31 -24.87 9.86
CA HIS A 144 7.04 -24.44 9.29
C HIS A 144 6.65 -23.02 9.75
N GLU A 145 7.66 -22.13 9.79
CA GLU A 145 7.53 -20.76 10.30
C GLU A 145 8.33 -19.77 9.45
N PHE A 146 7.90 -18.51 9.46
CA PHE A 146 8.66 -17.39 8.92
C PHE A 146 9.38 -16.66 10.06
N LEU A 147 10.71 -16.60 10.00
CA LEU A 147 11.54 -15.92 11.00
C LEU A 147 11.95 -14.53 10.53
N TYR A 148 11.90 -13.56 11.44
CA TYR A 148 12.31 -12.18 11.18
C TYR A 148 13.75 -12.13 10.65
N ALA A 149 13.94 -11.42 9.54
CA ALA A 149 15.20 -11.32 8.81
C ALA A 149 15.69 -9.87 8.68
N GLY A 150 14.81 -8.88 8.76
CA GLY A 150 15.19 -7.47 8.68
C GLY A 150 13.99 -6.53 8.58
N GLN A 151 14.28 -5.24 8.61
CA GLN A 151 13.28 -4.18 8.52
C GLN A 151 13.52 -3.28 7.31
N ASP A 152 12.44 -2.74 6.78
CA ASP A 152 12.42 -1.66 5.80
C ASP A 152 11.87 -0.41 6.49
N THR A 153 12.71 0.58 6.74
CA THR A 153 12.29 1.88 7.28
C THR A 153 12.42 2.91 6.17
N ARG A 154 11.31 3.46 5.70
CA ARG A 154 11.32 4.47 4.63
C ARG A 154 11.84 5.81 5.12
N ASP A 155 12.52 6.50 4.20
CA ASP A 155 13.21 7.77 4.43
C ASP A 155 12.32 8.86 5.02
N GLY A 156 12.85 9.59 6.01
CA GLY A 156 12.33 10.89 6.46
C GLY A 156 11.93 11.00 7.92
N ILE A 157 11.67 9.89 8.62
CA ILE A 157 11.39 9.87 10.07
C ILE A 157 12.05 8.63 10.69
N ALA A 158 12.84 8.83 11.75
CA ALA A 158 13.45 7.74 12.50
C ALA A 158 12.38 6.94 13.25
N MET A 159 11.90 5.87 12.63
CA MET A 159 11.01 4.89 13.24
C MET A 159 11.81 3.64 13.58
N SER A 160 11.53 3.04 14.74
CA SER A 160 12.20 1.82 15.21
C SER A 160 11.15 0.81 15.68
N PRO A 161 10.33 0.28 14.76
CA PRO A 161 9.36 -0.75 15.07
C PRO A 161 10.03 -2.00 15.63
N ASN A 162 9.44 -2.58 16.68
CA ASN A 162 9.81 -3.92 17.14
C ASN A 162 8.91 -4.94 16.46
N TYR A 163 9.48 -5.78 15.61
CA TYR A 163 8.74 -6.82 14.91
C TYR A 163 8.75 -8.14 15.67
N PRO A 164 7.65 -8.90 15.62
CA PRO A 164 7.62 -10.25 16.15
C PRO A 164 8.68 -11.12 15.47
N ARG A 165 9.34 -11.97 16.27
CA ARG A 165 10.38 -12.87 15.76
C ARG A 165 9.86 -13.85 14.71
N THR A 166 8.59 -14.24 14.83
CA THR A 166 7.99 -15.31 14.03
C THR A 166 6.62 -14.89 13.51
N VAL A 167 6.28 -15.30 12.29
CA VAL A 167 4.90 -15.31 11.81
C VAL A 167 4.41 -16.74 11.80
N GLN A 168 3.30 -16.99 12.51
CA GLN A 168 2.69 -18.31 12.60
C GLN A 168 1.93 -18.66 11.32
N LEU A 169 1.78 -19.95 11.05
CA LEU A 169 1.01 -20.46 9.93
C LEU A 169 -0.22 -21.24 10.42
N THR A 170 -1.33 -21.14 9.67
CA THR A 170 -2.46 -22.06 9.76
C THR A 170 -2.49 -22.93 8.50
N GLY A 171 -2.09 -24.19 8.63
CA GLY A 171 -1.78 -25.00 7.43
C GLY A 171 -0.64 -24.33 6.66
N SER A 172 -0.79 -24.12 5.36
CA SER A 172 0.20 -23.42 4.52
C SER A 172 0.12 -21.89 4.56
N HIS A 173 -0.83 -21.29 5.29
CA HIS A 173 -1.14 -19.86 5.19
C HIS A 173 -0.54 -19.08 6.36
N PRO A 174 0.29 -18.05 6.11
CA PRO A 174 0.74 -17.12 7.14
C PRO A 174 -0.44 -16.39 7.79
N VAL A 175 -0.37 -16.18 9.10
CA VAL A 175 -1.37 -15.43 9.87
C VAL A 175 -0.82 -14.06 10.22
N LEU A 176 -1.49 -13.02 9.73
CA LEU A 176 -1.16 -11.61 10.00
C LEU A 176 -2.32 -10.93 10.72
N TYR A 177 -2.02 -9.84 11.42
CA TYR A 177 -2.95 -9.11 12.26
C TYR A 177 -3.00 -7.64 11.82
N ALA A 178 -4.20 -7.15 11.52
CA ALA A 178 -4.42 -5.74 11.22
C ALA A 178 -4.57 -4.91 12.50
N ALA A 179 -3.91 -3.75 12.53
CA ALA A 179 -3.97 -2.83 13.66
C ALA A 179 -5.39 -2.28 13.88
N ARG A 180 -5.87 -2.35 15.13
CA ARG A 180 -7.20 -1.86 15.51
C ARG A 180 -7.30 -0.35 15.31
N GLY A 181 -8.31 0.08 14.55
CA GLY A 181 -8.54 1.50 14.24
C GLY A 181 -7.46 2.12 13.36
N SER A 182 -6.53 1.31 12.84
CA SER A 182 -5.49 1.74 11.90
C SER A 182 -5.46 0.76 10.73
N HIS A 183 -4.29 0.54 10.14
CA HIS A 183 -4.14 -0.32 8.96
C HIS A 183 -2.88 -1.19 8.99
N GLY A 184 -1.87 -0.86 9.80
CA GLY A 184 -0.60 -1.59 9.84
C GLY A 184 -0.78 -3.10 10.04
N LEU A 185 -0.08 -3.91 9.23
CA LEU A 185 -0.07 -5.36 9.35
C LEU A 185 1.10 -5.83 10.21
N TRP A 186 0.82 -6.76 11.11
CA TRP A 186 1.81 -7.30 12.03
C TRP A 186 1.79 -8.83 12.05
N GLY A 187 2.94 -9.44 12.32
CA GLY A 187 3.11 -10.89 12.34
C GLY A 187 2.57 -11.60 13.58
N ALA A 188 2.17 -10.84 14.61
CA ALA A 188 1.71 -11.35 15.90
C ALA A 188 0.70 -10.39 16.54
N PRO A 189 -0.19 -10.89 17.41
CA PRO A 189 -1.05 -10.02 18.22
C PRO A 189 -0.22 -9.31 19.30
N GLY A 190 -0.74 -8.19 19.81
CA GLY A 190 -0.13 -7.39 20.87
C GLY A 190 0.10 -5.93 20.46
N ILE A 191 0.90 -5.26 21.29
CA ILE A 191 1.25 -3.85 21.13
C ILE A 191 2.56 -3.72 20.34
N HIS A 192 2.51 -2.97 19.25
CA HIS A 192 3.64 -2.76 18.35
C HIS A 192 4.03 -1.28 18.34
N GLN A 193 4.98 -0.90 19.19
CA GLN A 193 5.49 0.47 19.23
C GLN A 193 6.47 0.70 18.08
N TYR A 194 6.27 1.78 17.33
CA TYR A 194 7.12 2.13 16.18
C TYR A 194 7.73 3.54 16.28
N MET A 195 7.24 4.36 17.21
CA MET A 195 7.82 5.67 17.51
C MET A 195 7.74 5.94 19.02
N TRP A 196 8.81 6.49 19.57
CA TRP A 196 8.87 6.85 20.99
C TRP A 196 8.32 8.26 21.27
N LEU A 197 8.60 9.23 20.39
CA LEU A 197 8.20 10.63 20.59
C LEU A 197 7.66 11.25 19.28
N PRO A 198 6.32 11.41 19.13
CA PRO A 198 5.28 10.94 20.04
C PRO A 198 5.30 9.41 20.22
N LEU A 199 4.74 8.92 21.33
CA LEU A 199 4.56 7.50 21.53
C LEU A 199 3.49 7.00 20.56
N LEU A 200 3.92 6.36 19.47
CA LEU A 200 3.03 5.78 18.48
C LEU A 200 3.17 4.26 18.50
N LYS A 201 2.03 3.59 18.62
CA LYS A 201 1.93 2.14 18.71
C LYS A 201 0.67 1.66 18.04
N ASP A 202 0.74 0.50 17.40
CA ASP A 202 -0.44 -0.25 16.99
C ASP A 202 -0.83 -1.26 18.07
N ASP A 203 -2.11 -1.59 18.10
CA ASP A 203 -2.67 -2.66 18.91
C ASP A 203 -3.34 -3.69 17.99
N THR A 204 -2.96 -4.95 18.13
CA THR A 204 -3.44 -6.05 17.32
C THR A 204 -3.90 -7.18 18.21
N GLY A 205 -4.88 -7.96 17.77
CA GLY A 205 -5.42 -9.09 18.51
C GLY A 205 -6.01 -10.13 17.59
N MET A 206 -6.37 -11.30 18.13
CA MET A 206 -6.87 -12.43 17.33
C MET A 206 -8.08 -12.08 16.46
N GLY A 207 -8.97 -11.22 16.97
CA GLY A 207 -10.09 -10.65 16.21
C GLY A 207 -10.93 -11.69 15.46
N THR A 208 -11.55 -11.24 14.37
CA THR A 208 -12.22 -12.11 13.40
C THR A 208 -11.24 -12.49 12.31
N ALA A 209 -11.02 -13.79 12.11
CA ALA A 209 -10.14 -14.28 11.05
C ALA A 209 -10.74 -14.01 9.66
N TRP A 210 -10.00 -13.32 8.80
CA TRP A 210 -10.34 -13.15 7.38
C TRP A 210 -9.59 -14.18 6.54
N LYS A 211 -10.30 -15.21 6.09
CA LYS A 211 -9.75 -16.24 5.19
C LYS A 211 -9.71 -15.71 3.75
N THR A 212 -8.75 -14.84 3.47
CA THR A 212 -8.64 -14.09 2.20
C THR A 212 -8.53 -15.00 0.97
N TRP A 213 -8.00 -16.21 1.11
CA TRP A 213 -7.85 -17.17 0.03
C TRP A 213 -9.17 -17.73 -0.53
N HIS A 214 -10.31 -17.53 0.14
CA HIS A 214 -11.60 -17.96 -0.39
C HIS A 214 -12.15 -17.06 -1.52
N ASN A 215 -11.61 -15.85 -1.67
CA ASN A 215 -12.05 -14.91 -2.71
C ASN A 215 -10.86 -14.07 -3.19
N VAL A 216 -10.08 -14.64 -4.12
CA VAL A 216 -8.86 -14.01 -4.66
C VAL A 216 -9.14 -13.51 -6.08
N ASP A 217 -8.96 -12.21 -6.30
CA ASP A 217 -8.90 -11.64 -7.64
C ASP A 217 -7.43 -11.54 -8.08
N ILE A 218 -7.06 -12.29 -9.13
CA ILE A 218 -5.68 -12.33 -9.63
C ILE A 218 -5.50 -11.27 -10.71
N ILE A 219 -4.50 -10.42 -10.52
CA ILE A 219 -4.11 -9.36 -11.45
C ILE A 219 -2.73 -9.71 -12.01
N ASP A 220 -2.66 -9.86 -13.33
CA ASP A 220 -1.38 -9.93 -14.03
C ASP A 220 -0.75 -8.53 -14.05
N LEU A 221 0.51 -8.42 -13.64
CA LEU A 221 1.19 -7.13 -13.62
C LEU A 221 1.55 -6.63 -15.03
N GLU A 222 1.65 -7.53 -16.01
CA GLU A 222 1.91 -7.17 -17.41
C GLU A 222 0.64 -6.67 -18.12
N ASP A 223 -0.53 -7.17 -17.70
CA ASP A 223 -1.84 -6.73 -18.20
C ASP A 223 -2.88 -6.59 -17.07
N PRO A 224 -2.74 -5.56 -16.22
CA PRO A 224 -3.59 -5.42 -15.03
C PRO A 224 -5.03 -5.07 -15.35
N THR A 225 -5.29 -4.51 -16.53
CA THR A 225 -6.62 -4.12 -17.01
C THR A 225 -7.31 -5.20 -17.84
N GLY A 226 -6.61 -6.29 -18.21
CA GLY A 226 -6.99 -7.29 -19.21
C GLY A 226 -8.48 -7.62 -19.37
N THR A 227 -8.92 -8.78 -18.87
CA THR A 227 -10.31 -9.26 -19.07
C THR A 227 -11.36 -8.50 -18.24
N SER A 228 -10.97 -7.44 -17.52
CA SER A 228 -11.83 -6.78 -16.55
C SER A 228 -11.70 -5.25 -16.60
N PRO A 229 -12.63 -4.55 -17.29
CA PRO A 229 -12.63 -3.10 -17.36
C PRO A 229 -12.88 -2.42 -16.00
N HIS A 230 -13.36 -3.13 -14.97
CA HIS A 230 -13.50 -2.54 -13.64
C HIS A 230 -12.16 -2.39 -12.89
N ARG A 231 -11.02 -2.82 -13.46
CA ARG A 231 -9.68 -2.75 -12.83
C ARG A 231 -8.89 -1.47 -13.13
N HIS A 232 -9.48 -0.47 -13.77
CA HIS A 232 -8.80 0.81 -14.04
C HIS A 232 -8.22 1.50 -12.79
N TRP A 233 -8.77 1.21 -11.61
CA TRP A 233 -8.25 1.71 -10.34
C TRP A 233 -6.82 1.26 -10.04
N TRP A 234 -6.36 0.12 -10.58
CA TRP A 234 -5.00 -0.38 -10.38
C TRP A 234 -3.93 0.58 -10.93
N SER A 235 -4.25 1.24 -12.05
CA SER A 235 -3.36 2.20 -12.74
C SER A 235 -3.46 3.61 -12.17
N TYR A 236 -4.25 3.84 -11.13
CA TYR A 236 -4.40 5.17 -10.55
C TYR A 236 -3.11 5.61 -9.83
N ASN A 237 -2.42 6.59 -10.42
CA ASN A 237 -1.14 7.13 -9.93
C ASN A 237 -1.27 8.24 -8.87
N GLY A 238 -2.50 8.62 -8.53
CA GLY A 238 -2.77 9.68 -7.56
C GLY A 238 -2.69 9.22 -6.11
N ARG A 239 -3.40 9.95 -5.24
CA ARG A 239 -3.62 9.59 -3.84
C ARG A 239 -5.07 9.23 -3.63
N TRP A 240 -5.32 8.14 -2.94
CA TRP A 240 -6.67 7.71 -2.57
C TRP A 240 -7.15 8.54 -1.38
N GLY A 241 -8.47 8.78 -1.29
CA GLY A 241 -9.07 9.47 -0.14
C GLY A 241 -8.99 11.00 -0.21
N ASN A 242 -8.42 11.62 0.82
CA ASN A 242 -8.57 13.06 1.10
C ASN A 242 -7.21 13.83 1.12
N PRO A 243 -7.23 15.17 0.95
CA PRO A 243 -6.08 16.02 1.22
C PRO A 243 -5.84 16.20 2.73
N SER A 244 -4.63 16.61 3.11
CA SER A 244 -4.31 16.92 4.51
C SER A 244 -4.94 18.24 4.96
N ILE A 245 -5.43 18.32 6.19
CA ILE A 245 -5.90 19.57 6.83
C ILE A 245 -5.41 19.66 8.28
N LYS A 246 -5.36 20.89 8.82
CA LYS A 246 -4.90 21.19 10.19
C LYS A 246 -3.50 20.62 10.46
N CYS A 247 -2.52 21.14 9.73
CA CYS A 247 -1.12 20.74 9.84
C CYS A 247 -0.37 21.67 10.80
N HIS A 248 0.49 21.08 11.62
CA HIS A 248 1.16 21.76 12.73
C HIS A 248 2.66 21.89 12.46
N VAL A 249 3.11 23.11 12.14
CA VAL A 249 4.50 23.39 11.73
C VAL A 249 5.52 22.97 12.79
N LEU A 250 5.27 23.27 14.06
CA LEU A 250 6.16 22.90 15.17
C LEU A 250 6.15 21.39 15.48
N MET A 251 5.25 20.63 14.86
CA MET A 251 5.23 19.16 14.91
C MET A 251 5.65 18.58 13.56
N VAL A 252 6.71 19.13 12.96
CA VAL A 252 7.30 18.65 11.69
C VAL A 252 6.26 18.58 10.53
N GLY A 253 5.23 19.44 10.59
CA GLY A 253 4.17 19.46 9.59
C GLY A 253 3.21 18.27 9.63
N PHE A 254 3.21 17.46 10.70
CA PHE A 254 2.16 16.46 10.89
C PHE A 254 0.79 17.12 10.95
N CYS A 255 -0.22 16.44 10.41
CA CYS A 255 -1.59 16.95 10.31
C CYS A 255 -2.55 16.07 11.12
N GLU A 256 -3.61 16.67 11.66
CA GLU A 256 -4.71 15.92 12.28
C GLU A 256 -5.31 14.98 11.24
N LEU A 257 -5.86 15.55 10.15
CA LEU A 257 -6.26 14.78 8.99
C LEU A 257 -5.05 14.65 8.04
N GLY A 258 -4.50 13.45 7.98
CA GLY A 258 -3.46 13.06 7.04
C GLY A 258 -3.97 13.01 5.60
N ARG A 259 -3.03 13.05 4.65
CA ARG A 259 -3.33 12.73 3.24
C ARG A 259 -3.45 11.22 3.11
N GLY A 260 -4.36 10.74 2.26
CA GLY A 260 -4.42 9.31 1.97
C GLY A 260 -3.23 8.78 1.15
N PRO A 261 -3.17 7.45 0.95
CA PRO A 261 -2.02 6.74 0.41
C PRO A 261 -1.85 7.03 -1.07
N THR A 262 -0.63 6.87 -1.57
CA THR A 262 -0.42 6.77 -3.02
C THR A 262 -0.99 5.48 -3.57
N GLY A 263 -1.39 5.48 -4.85
CA GLY A 263 -1.76 4.25 -5.54
C GLY A 263 -0.63 3.21 -5.58
N ILE A 264 -1.01 1.96 -5.86
CA ILE A 264 -0.16 0.77 -5.79
C ILE A 264 1.08 0.90 -6.68
N GLN A 265 0.95 1.49 -7.88
CA GLN A 265 2.06 1.70 -8.82
C GLN A 265 3.23 2.53 -8.25
N ARG A 266 2.98 3.30 -7.19
CA ARG A 266 4.00 4.14 -6.54
C ARG A 266 4.62 3.48 -5.31
N LYS A 267 4.18 2.29 -4.94
CA LYS A 267 4.74 1.51 -3.84
C LYS A 267 6.01 0.80 -4.34
N ARG A 268 6.99 0.62 -3.46
CA ARG A 268 8.25 -0.05 -3.80
C ARG A 268 8.01 -1.56 -3.96
N VAL A 269 8.72 -2.19 -4.88
CA VAL A 269 8.74 -3.65 -5.02
C VAL A 269 9.67 -4.22 -3.94
N ASN A 270 9.20 -5.16 -3.12
CA ASN A 270 9.96 -5.70 -1.99
C ASN A 270 10.96 -6.78 -2.37
N PHE A 271 10.67 -7.52 -3.44
CA PHE A 271 11.52 -8.58 -3.97
C PHE A 271 11.78 -8.35 -5.46
N PRO A 272 12.60 -7.35 -5.82
CA PRO A 272 12.92 -7.10 -7.22
C PRO A 272 13.68 -8.30 -7.80
N CYS A 273 13.35 -8.69 -9.03
CA CYS A 273 14.11 -9.69 -9.76
C CYS A 273 15.56 -9.19 -9.90
N GLN A 274 16.53 -10.02 -9.53
CA GLN A 274 17.93 -9.71 -9.81
C GLN A 274 18.14 -9.84 -11.33
N ASN A 275 18.50 -8.74 -11.99
CA ASN A 275 18.92 -8.81 -13.39
C ASN A 275 20.15 -9.72 -13.47
N ALA A 276 20.14 -10.72 -14.36
CA ALA A 276 21.26 -11.64 -14.57
C ALA A 276 22.60 -10.95 -14.93
N ASN A 277 22.56 -9.64 -15.21
CA ASN A 277 23.72 -8.81 -15.56
C ASN A 277 24.29 -7.98 -14.40
N SER A 278 23.73 -8.01 -13.18
CA SER A 278 24.38 -7.39 -12.03
C SER A 278 25.38 -8.35 -11.38
N ARG A 279 26.40 -8.76 -12.15
CA ARG A 279 27.69 -9.11 -11.54
C ARG A 279 28.42 -7.79 -11.36
N THR A 280 28.44 -7.27 -10.14
CA THR A 280 29.36 -6.20 -9.78
C THR A 280 30.82 -6.72 -9.86
N PRO A 281 31.80 -5.85 -10.17
CA PRO A 281 33.22 -6.19 -10.14
C PRO A 281 33.69 -6.65 -8.77
#